data_AF-A0A7C4YAX9-F1
#
_entry.id   AF-A0A7C4YAX9-F1
#
_cell.length_a   1.000
_cell.length_b   1.000
_cell.length_c   1.000
_cell.angle_alpha   90.00
_cell.angle_beta   90.00
_cell.angle_gamma   90.00
#
_symmetry.space_group_name_H-M   'P 1'
#
loop_
_entity.id
_entity.type
_entity.pdbx_description
1 polymer ?
#
loop_
_entity_poly.entity_id
_entity_poly.type
_entity_poly.pdbx_seq_one_letter_code
_entity_poly.pdbx_strand_id
1 'polypeptide(L)'
;MVVLKGSIQNGQVKLAKPTDLPDGTEVTVLANGVMGTLGIPDDQWPSTPEEISRLVARMDRIEPFEMTPAEEAEIEAWRDQVKQYGIAKQQSTLQGLFE
;
A
#
# COMPACT_ATOMS: atom_id res chain seq x y z
N MET A 1 9.21 -8.91 -19.87
CA MET A 1 7.89 -8.83 -19.19
C MET A 1 6.93 -8.14 -20.13
N VAL A 2 5.88 -8.83 -20.59
CA VAL A 2 4.85 -8.25 -21.47
C VAL A 2 3.63 -7.94 -20.61
N VAL A 3 3.04 -6.76 -20.80
CA VAL A 3 1.83 -6.34 -20.08
C VAL A 3 0.65 -6.37 -21.04
N LEU A 4 -0.29 -7.28 -20.78
CA LEU A 4 -1.53 -7.42 -21.54
C LEU A 4 -2.68 -6.80 -20.74
N LYS A 5 -3.50 -5.98 -21.40
CA LYS A 5 -4.68 -5.36 -20.77
C LYS A 5 -5.94 -6.16 -21.10
N GLY A 6 -6.69 -6.51 -20.07
CA GLY A 6 -7.98 -7.18 -20.17
C GLY A 6 -8.92 -6.72 -19.09
N SER A 7 -10.19 -7.12 -19.20
CA SER A 7 -11.20 -6.91 -18.18
C SER A 7 -11.76 -8.24 -17.69
N ILE A 8 -12.26 -8.25 -16.46
CA ILE A 8 -12.95 -9.43 -15.92
C ILE A 8 -14.36 -9.48 -16.52
N GLN A 9 -14.68 -10.61 -17.18
CA GLN A 9 -16.03 -10.93 -17.63
C GLN A 9 -16.35 -12.36 -17.23
N ASN A 10 -17.43 -12.55 -16.46
CA ASN A 10 -17.83 -13.86 -15.92
C ASN A 10 -16.69 -14.57 -15.16
N GLY A 11 -15.92 -13.82 -14.37
CA GLY A 11 -14.81 -14.36 -13.58
C GLY A 11 -13.53 -14.69 -14.37
N GLN A 12 -13.49 -14.39 -15.67
CA GLN A 12 -12.32 -14.65 -16.52
C GLN A 12 -11.73 -13.35 -17.06
N VAL A 13 -10.40 -13.28 -17.17
CA VAL A 13 -9.73 -12.18 -17.86
C VAL A 13 -9.98 -12.32 -19.36
N LYS A 14 -10.67 -11.34 -19.95
CA LYS A 14 -10.79 -11.22 -21.40
C LYS A 14 -9.91 -10.10 -21.91
N LEU A 15 -8.99 -10.45 -22.80
CA LEU A 15 -8.18 -9.47 -23.51
C LEU A 15 -9.01 -8.81 -24.62
N ALA A 16 -8.74 -7.53 -24.88
CA ALA A 16 -9.39 -6.80 -25.97
C ALA A 16 -9.00 -7.36 -27.36
N LYS A 17 -7.83 -7.96 -27.46
CA LYS A 17 -7.32 -8.65 -28.66
C LYS A 17 -6.67 -9.98 -28.24
N PRO A 18 -6.68 -11.00 -29.11
CA PRO A 18 -5.90 -12.20 -28.89
C PRO A 18 -4.43 -11.88 -28.63
N THR A 19 -3.79 -12.66 -27.76
CA THR A 19 -2.36 -12.56 -27.49
C THR A 19 -1.57 -13.42 -28.48
N ASP A 20 -0.32 -13.05 -28.70
CA ASP A 20 0.70 -13.78 -29.46
C ASP A 20 1.53 -14.73 -28.59
N LEU A 21 1.19 -14.89 -27.31
CA LEU A 21 1.89 -15.80 -26.42
C LEU A 21 1.69 -17.27 -26.85
N PRO A 22 2.74 -18.10 -26.85
CA PRO A 22 2.62 -19.51 -27.17
C PRO A 22 1.66 -20.25 -26.23
N ASP A 23 1.07 -21.33 -26.74
CA ASP A 23 0.21 -22.21 -25.94
C ASP A 23 0.97 -22.76 -24.72
N GLY A 24 0.28 -22.82 -23.58
CA GLY A 24 0.86 -23.26 -22.30
C GLY A 24 1.66 -22.20 -21.55
N THR A 25 1.74 -20.97 -22.04
CA THR A 25 2.37 -19.86 -21.31
C THR A 25 1.63 -19.59 -20.00
N GLU A 26 2.33 -19.72 -18.87
CA GLU A 26 1.82 -19.35 -17.55
C GLU A 26 1.69 -17.82 -17.44
N VAL A 27 0.55 -17.34 -16.92
CA VAL A 27 0.27 -15.91 -16.79
C VAL A 27 -0.13 -15.55 -15.37
N THR A 28 0.49 -14.49 -14.84
CA THR A 28 0.08 -13.88 -13.58
C THR A 28 -0.89 -12.75 -13.85
N VAL A 29 -2.10 -12.82 -13.29
CA VAL A 29 -3.10 -11.76 -13.40
C VAL A 29 -2.96 -10.82 -12.21
N LEU A 30 -2.53 -9.59 -12.49
CA LEU A 30 -2.57 -8.51 -11.52
C LEU A 30 -3.84 -7.69 -11.77
N ALA A 31 -4.76 -7.71 -10.82
CA ALA A 31 -5.89 -6.79 -10.87
C ALA A 31 -5.36 -5.38 -10.60
N ASN A 32 -5.72 -4.43 -11.46
CA ASN A 32 -5.65 -2.99 -11.13
C ASN A 32 -6.77 -2.65 -10.13
N GLY A 33 -6.90 -3.44 -9.06
CA GLY A 33 -7.72 -3.11 -7.93
C GLY A 33 -7.04 -1.94 -7.24
N VAL A 34 -7.74 -0.81 -7.20
CA VAL A 34 -7.49 0.39 -6.40
C VAL A 34 -6.38 0.13 -5.39
N MET A 35 -5.14 0.52 -5.70
CA MET A 35 -4.25 0.90 -4.61
C MET A 35 -5.00 2.04 -3.93
N GLY A 36 -5.74 1.72 -2.87
CA GLY A 36 -6.40 2.72 -2.06
C GLY A 36 -5.29 3.65 -1.61
N THR A 37 -5.23 4.84 -2.19
CA THR A 37 -4.41 5.90 -1.64
C THR A 37 -4.86 6.05 -0.19
N LEU A 38 -3.95 5.90 0.75
CA LEU A 38 -4.27 6.22 2.14
C LEU A 38 -4.64 7.70 2.18
N GLY A 39 -5.87 7.99 2.59
CA GLY A 39 -6.41 9.35 2.64
C GLY A 39 -7.53 9.62 1.64
N ILE A 40 -7.96 10.88 1.61
CA ILE A 40 -8.95 11.37 0.63
C ILE A 40 -8.15 11.79 -0.61
N PRO A 41 -8.46 11.26 -1.81
CA PRO A 41 -7.84 11.72 -3.05
C PRO A 41 -7.98 13.24 -3.26
N ASP A 42 -6.99 13.88 -3.87
CA ASP A 42 -6.95 15.34 -4.07
C ASP A 42 -8.20 15.87 -4.81
N ASP A 43 -8.69 15.11 -5.80
CA ASP A 43 -9.89 15.43 -6.58
C ASP A 43 -11.21 15.24 -5.80
N GLN A 44 -11.13 14.59 -4.64
CA GLN A 44 -12.24 14.35 -3.71
C GLN A 44 -12.08 15.14 -2.41
N TRP A 45 -11.07 16.03 -2.34
CA TRP A 45 -10.85 16.85 -1.15
C TRP A 45 -12.04 17.82 -0.95
N PRO A 46 -12.56 17.95 0.28
CA PRO A 46 -13.63 18.90 0.60
C PRO A 46 -13.30 20.31 0.13
N SER A 47 -14.13 20.87 -0.75
CA SER A 47 -13.92 22.21 -1.32
C SER A 47 -15.10 23.17 -1.11
N THR A 48 -16.26 22.64 -0.70
CA THR A 48 -17.43 23.43 -0.31
C THR A 48 -17.52 23.65 1.20
N PRO A 49 -18.14 24.74 1.68
CA PRO A 49 -18.31 25.00 3.11
C PRO A 49 -18.98 23.86 3.88
N GLU A 50 -19.97 23.20 3.27
CA GLU A 50 -20.71 22.09 3.87
C GLU A 50 -19.85 20.83 3.99
N GLU A 51 -19.01 20.53 2.99
CA GLU A 51 -18.08 19.40 3.02
C GLU A 51 -16.98 19.61 4.06
N ILE A 52 -16.43 20.82 4.14
CA ILE A 52 -15.42 21.19 5.14
C ILE A 52 -16.00 21.03 6.54
N SER A 53 -17.24 21.51 6.77
CA SER A 53 -17.91 21.38 8.06
C SER A 53 -18.12 19.91 8.47
N ARG A 54 -18.44 19.03 7.50
CA ARG A 54 -18.53 17.58 7.75
C ARG A 54 -17.18 16.96 8.11
N LEU A 55 -16.11 17.38 7.44
CA LEU A 55 -14.76 16.89 7.74
C LEU A 55 -14.33 17.31 9.16
N VAL A 56 -14.54 18.57 9.54
CA VAL A 56 -14.26 19.07 10.90
C VAL A 56 -15.03 18.28 11.94
N ALA A 57 -16.35 18.11 11.76
CA ALA A 57 -17.16 17.32 12.68
C ALA A 57 -16.74 15.84 12.79
N ARG A 58 -16.08 15.29 11.75
CA ARG A 58 -15.48 13.95 11.80
C ARG A 58 -14.18 13.96 12.62
N MET A 59 -13.35 14.99 12.47
CA MET A 59 -12.09 15.14 13.20
C MET A 59 -12.33 15.37 14.69
N ASP A 60 -13.37 16.12 15.05
CA ASP A 60 -13.75 16.38 16.46
C ASP A 60 -14.16 15.10 17.22
N ARG A 61 -14.49 14.01 16.51
CA ARG A 61 -14.83 12.71 17.11
C ARG A 61 -13.62 11.82 17.34
N ILE A 62 -12.44 12.22 16.89
CA ILE A 62 -11.23 11.43 17.08
C ILE A 62 -10.75 11.66 18.51
N GLU A 63 -10.77 10.59 19.31
CA GLU A 63 -10.26 10.63 20.67
C GLU A 63 -8.72 10.69 20.67
N PRO A 64 -8.10 11.45 21.59
CA PRO A 64 -6.66 11.39 21.81
C PRO A 64 -6.21 9.96 22.11
N PHE A 65 -5.13 9.53 21.47
CA PHE A 65 -4.52 8.26 21.75
C PHE A 65 -3.58 8.40 22.96
N GLU A 66 -4.09 8.02 24.13
CA GLU A 66 -3.31 8.01 25.37
C GLU A 66 -2.56 6.69 25.51
N MET A 67 -1.31 6.77 25.93
CA MET A 67 -0.44 5.61 26.09
C MET A 67 0.23 5.65 27.46
N THR A 68 0.29 4.50 28.13
CA THR A 68 1.01 4.40 29.40
C THR A 68 2.53 4.44 29.17
N PRO A 69 3.33 4.87 30.16
CA PRO A 69 4.79 4.85 30.03
C PRO A 69 5.38 3.45 29.73
N ALA A 70 4.67 2.38 30.15
CA ALA A 70 5.09 1.01 29.86
C ALA A 70 4.88 0.65 28.38
N GLU A 71 3.72 0.97 27.82
CA GLU A 71 3.42 0.76 26.40
C GLU A 71 4.34 1.60 25.50
N GLU A 72 4.69 2.83 25.92
CA GLU A 72 5.65 3.67 25.19
C GLU A 72 7.04 3.04 25.16
N ALA A 73 7.50 2.48 26.29
CA ALA A 73 8.77 1.78 26.36
C ALA A 73 8.78 0.49 25.50
N GLU A 74 7.67 -0.23 25.43
CA GLU A 74 7.53 -1.41 24.56
C GLU A 74 7.62 -1.05 23.08
N ILE A 75 6.96 0.04 22.67
CA ILE A 75 7.01 0.53 21.29
C ILE A 75 8.42 1.00 20.94
N GLU A 76 9.11 1.69 21.84
CA GLU A 76 10.47 2.17 21.58
C GLU A 76 11.45 0.99 21.47
N ALA A 77 11.34 -0.01 22.35
CA ALA A 77 12.12 -1.24 22.26
C ALA A 77 11.88 -1.98 20.93
N TRP A 78 10.62 -2.03 20.46
CA TRP A 78 10.29 -2.61 19.16
C TRP A 78 10.90 -1.81 18.00
N ARG A 79 10.81 -0.47 18.03
CA ARG A 79 11.42 0.41 17.02
C ARG A 79 12.92 0.21 16.92
N ASP A 80 13.60 0.09 18.06
CA ASP A 80 15.03 -0.18 18.10
C ASP A 80 15.37 -1.54 17.48
N GLN A 81 14.61 -2.59 17.80
CA GLN A 81 14.80 -3.91 17.18
C GLN A 81 14.65 -3.86 15.65
N VAL A 82 13.58 -3.22 15.15
CA VAL A 82 13.33 -3.08 13.72
C VAL A 82 14.45 -2.28 13.04
N LYS A 83 14.93 -1.21 13.68
CA LYS A 83 16.04 -0.40 13.19
C LYS A 83 17.33 -1.21 13.08
N GLN A 84 17.69 -1.96 14.14
CA GLN A 84 18.89 -2.79 14.15
C GLN A 84 18.82 -3.89 13.09
N TYR A 85 17.67 -4.53 12.94
CA TYR A 85 17.44 -5.51 11.87
C TYR A 85 17.63 -4.89 10.48
N GLY A 86 17.08 -3.69 10.24
CA GLY A 86 17.24 -2.96 8.98
C GLY A 86 18.72 -2.67 8.67
N ILE A 87 19.47 -2.16 9.66
CA ILE A 87 20.90 -1.86 9.52
C ILE A 87 21.68 -3.14 9.21
N ALA A 88 21.46 -4.22 9.97
CA ALA A 88 22.16 -5.49 9.78
C ALA A 88 21.90 -6.09 8.38
N LYS A 89 20.65 -6.04 7.92
CA LYS A 89 20.27 -6.53 6.58
C LYS A 89 20.91 -5.70 5.48
N GLN A 90 20.98 -4.38 5.65
CA GLN A 90 21.65 -3.50 4.70
C GLN A 90 23.16 -3.76 4.66
N GLN A 91 23.81 -3.93 5.81
CA GLN A 91 25.25 -4.26 5.88
C GLN A 91 25.57 -5.59 5.19
N SER A 92 24.79 -6.64 5.46
CA SER A 92 24.96 -7.93 4.79
C SER A 92 24.79 -7.84 3.27
N THR A 93 23.81 -7.04 2.82
CA THR A 93 23.60 -6.80 1.38
C THR A 93 24.79 -6.08 0.75
N LEU A 94 25.35 -5.08 1.42
CA LEU A 94 26.52 -4.35 0.93
C LEU A 94 27.77 -5.23 0.90
N GLN A 95 27.98 -6.10 1.89
CA GLN A 95 29.13 -6.99 1.90
C GLN A 95 29.10 -7.98 0.73
N GLY A 96 27.96 -8.59 0.43
CA GLY A 96 27.81 -9.50 -0.70
C GLY A 96 27.85 -8.85 -2.09
N LEU A 97 27.86 -7.50 -2.18
CA LEU A 97 28.02 -6.77 -3.44
C LEU A 97 29.50 -6.54 -3.83
N PHE A 98 30.42 -6.69 -2.89
CA PHE A 98 31.86 -6.45 -3.08
C PHE A 98 32.71 -7.74 -3.02
N GLU A 99 32.06 -8.90 -3.00
CA GLU A 99 32.65 -10.24 -3.14
C GLU A 99 32.34 -10.80 -4.54
#